data_AF-A0A6P0IIQ0-F1
#
_entry.id   AF-A0A6P0IIQ0-F1
#
_cell.length_a   1.000
_cell.length_b   1.000
_cell.length_c   1.000
_cell.angle_alpha   90.00
_cell.angle_beta   90.00
_cell.angle_gamma   90.00
#
_symmetry.space_group_name_H-M   'P 1'
#
loop_
_entity.id
_entity.type
_entity.pdbx_description
1 polymer ?
#
loop_
_entity_poly.entity_id
_entity_poly.type
_entity_poly.pdbx_seq_one_letter_code
_entity_poly.pdbx_strand_id
1 'polypeptide(L)'
;MSVSIAYLGPPGTYTEAAATAYAERLQKQQAQQSLLCPYPSIAQTLQSVANQQADLAVVPVENSIEGSVAMTLDRLWQLDQLQIQQALVLPIRHCL
;
A
#
# COMPACT_ATOMS: atom_id res chain seq x y z
N MET A 1 -10.24 -0.15 17.53
CA MET A 1 -10.70 -0.73 16.26
C MET A 1 -9.49 -0.85 15.37
N SER A 2 -9.24 -1.99 14.73
CA SER A 2 -8.07 -2.15 13.85
C SER A 2 -8.31 -1.47 12.49
N VAL A 3 -7.29 -0.79 11.95
CA VAL A 3 -7.29 -0.21 10.60
C VAL A 3 -6.80 -1.25 9.60
N SER A 4 -7.58 -1.50 8.56
CA SER A 4 -7.21 -2.42 7.49
C SER A 4 -6.38 -1.72 6.41
N ILE A 5 -5.25 -2.33 6.04
CA ILE A 5 -4.29 -1.78 5.08
C ILE A 5 -4.11 -2.77 3.94
N ALA A 6 -4.63 -2.43 2.76
CA ALA A 6 -4.44 -3.18 1.54
C ALA A 6 -3.02 -2.99 0.98
N TYR A 7 -2.42 -4.05 0.45
CA TYR A 7 -1.13 -3.98 -0.24
C TYR A 7 -1.08 -4.91 -1.45
N LEU A 8 -0.11 -4.69 -2.35
CA LEU A 8 0.16 -5.58 -3.47
C LEU A 8 0.85 -6.85 -2.95
N GLY A 9 0.12 -7.97 -2.97
CA GLY A 9 0.61 -9.28 -2.60
C GLY A 9 1.41 -9.97 -3.72
N PRO A 10 1.78 -11.25 -3.54
CA PRO A 10 1.52 -12.08 -2.36
C PRO A 10 2.31 -11.62 -1.10
N PRO A 11 2.13 -12.25 0.07
CA PRO A 11 3.01 -12.04 1.22
C PRO A 11 4.49 -12.24 0.87
N GLY A 12 5.37 -11.48 1.51
CA GLY A 12 6.82 -11.45 1.26
C GLY A 12 7.28 -10.42 0.23
N THR A 13 6.38 -9.58 -0.31
CA THR A 13 6.74 -8.50 -1.24
C THR A 13 7.31 -7.29 -0.52
N TYR A 14 8.05 -6.44 -1.25
CA TYR A 14 8.45 -5.12 -0.73
C TYR A 14 7.26 -4.21 -0.41
N THR A 15 6.11 -4.41 -1.06
CA THR A 15 4.89 -3.68 -0.72
C THR A 15 4.32 -4.11 0.63
N GLU A 16 4.44 -5.40 0.99
CA GLU A 16 4.12 -5.86 2.35
C GLU A 16 5.05 -5.23 3.38
N ALA A 17 6.35 -5.20 3.10
CA ALA A 17 7.34 -4.56 3.97
C ALA A 17 7.04 -3.06 4.17
N ALA A 18 6.65 -2.36 3.10
CA ALA A 18 6.20 -0.96 3.16
C ALA A 18 4.92 -0.81 4.00
N ALA A 19 3.93 -1.69 3.81
CA ALA A 19 2.68 -1.69 4.59
C ALA A 19 2.92 -1.96 6.08
N THR A 20 3.83 -2.89 6.38
CA THR A 20 4.26 -3.23 7.74
C THR A 20 4.95 -2.04 8.41
N ALA A 21 5.91 -1.40 7.74
CA ALA A 21 6.59 -0.23 8.25
C ALA A 21 5.62 0.93 8.55
N TYR A 22 4.62 1.11 7.69
CA TYR A 22 3.57 2.10 7.91
C TYR A 22 2.65 1.75 9.08
N ALA A 23 2.22 0.48 9.19
CA ALA A 23 1.42 -0.02 10.30
C ALA A 23 2.12 0.15 11.66
N GLU A 24 3.42 -0.17 11.75
CA GLU A 24 4.21 0.05 12.96
C GLU A 24 4.26 1.53 13.35
N ARG A 25 4.36 2.43 12.36
CA ARG A 25 4.36 3.87 12.59
C ARG A 25 3.01 4.35 13.14
N LEU A 26 1.90 3.85 12.59
CA LEU A 26 0.55 4.13 13.12
C LEU A 26 0.40 3.64 14.55
N GLN A 27 0.86 2.43 14.86
CA GLN A 27 0.80 1.88 16.21
C GLN A 27 1.62 2.72 17.19
N LYS A 28 2.81 3.20 16.80
CA LYS A 28 3.67 4.03 17.65
C LYS A 28 3.11 5.44 17.86
N GLN A 29 2.54 6.05 16.84
CA GLN A 29 2.10 7.46 16.89
C GLN A 29 0.68 7.63 17.41
N GLN A 30 -0.20 6.67 17.17
CA GLN A 30 -1.65 6.80 17.40
C GLN A 30 -2.22 5.66 18.25
N ALA A 31 -1.38 4.75 18.76
CA ALA A 31 -1.80 3.52 19.44
C ALA A 31 -2.79 2.67 18.60
N GLN A 32 -2.72 2.80 17.27
CA GLN A 32 -3.67 2.20 16.34
C GLN A 32 -3.16 0.86 15.81
N GLN A 33 -3.92 -0.21 16.03
CA GLN A 33 -3.61 -1.54 15.49
C GLN A 33 -3.98 -1.60 14.01
N SER A 34 -3.24 -2.39 13.24
CA SER A 34 -3.49 -2.55 11.79
C SER A 34 -3.61 -4.02 11.38
N LEU A 35 -4.46 -4.29 10.39
CA LEU A 35 -4.60 -5.58 9.72
C LEU A 35 -4.10 -5.44 8.27
N LEU A 36 -3.12 -6.25 7.87
CA LEU A 36 -2.58 -6.21 6.50
C LEU A 36 -3.37 -7.16 5.59
N CYS A 37 -3.83 -6.65 4.45
CA CYS A 37 -4.68 -7.38 3.50
C CYS A 37 -3.99 -7.48 2.13
N PRO A 38 -3.52 -8.67 1.70
CA PRO A 38 -2.89 -8.82 0.38
C PRO A 38 -3.94 -8.79 -0.74
N TYR A 39 -3.63 -8.10 -1.83
CA TYR A 39 -4.41 -8.10 -3.08
C TYR A 39 -3.56 -8.50 -4.29
N PRO A 40 -4.16 -9.10 -5.34
CA PRO A 40 -3.41 -9.65 -6.47
C PRO A 40 -2.80 -8.61 -7.42
N SER A 41 -3.29 -7.36 -7.38
CA SER A 41 -2.89 -6.31 -8.33
C SER A 41 -3.07 -4.92 -7.72
N ILE A 42 -2.29 -3.95 -8.21
CA ILE A 42 -2.38 -2.54 -7.79
C ILE A 42 -3.80 -1.99 -7.97
N ALA A 43 -4.45 -2.33 -9.09
CA ALA A 43 -5.84 -1.93 -9.33
C ALA A 43 -6.79 -2.45 -8.24
N GLN A 44 -6.67 -3.72 -7.86
CA GLN A 44 -7.51 -4.30 -6.80
C GLN A 44 -7.17 -3.75 -5.43
N THR A 45 -5.89 -3.43 -5.16
CA THR A 45 -5.46 -2.76 -3.92
C THR A 45 -6.08 -1.36 -3.79
N LEU A 46 -6.14 -0.57 -4.87
CA LEU A 46 -6.77 0.75 -4.84
C LEU A 46 -8.30 0.65 -4.81
N GLN A 47 -8.87 -0.29 -5.58
CA GLN A 47 -10.31 -0.51 -5.62
C GLN A 47 -10.89 -0.94 -4.27
N SER A 48 -10.12 -1.69 -3.46
CA SER A 48 -10.60 -2.12 -2.13
C SER A 48 -10.85 -0.93 -1.21
N VAL A 49 -10.02 0.11 -1.24
CA VAL A 49 -10.23 1.34 -0.47
C VAL A 49 -11.40 2.15 -1.05
N ALA A 50 -11.45 2.27 -2.37
CA ALA A 50 -12.56 2.91 -3.07
C ALA A 50 -13.92 2.26 -2.73
N ASN A 51 -13.95 0.94 -2.51
CA ASN A 51 -15.14 0.18 -2.16
C ASN A 51 -15.35 0.02 -0.64
N GLN A 52 -14.55 0.70 0.20
CA GLN A 52 -14.61 0.60 1.66
C GLN A 52 -14.41 -0.83 2.21
N GLN A 53 -13.71 -1.68 1.45
CA GLN A 53 -13.29 -3.02 1.87
C GLN A 53 -11.98 -3.00 2.66
N ALA A 54 -11.19 -1.93 2.48
CA ALA A 54 -10.02 -1.60 3.28
C ALA A 54 -10.04 -0.12 3.63
N ASP A 55 -9.43 0.26 4.75
CA ASP A 55 -9.39 1.65 5.21
C ASP A 55 -8.29 2.44 4.50
N LEU A 56 -7.14 1.79 4.24
CA LEU A 56 -5.97 2.39 3.62
C LEU A 56 -5.36 1.43 2.59
N ALA A 57 -4.57 1.97 1.66
CA ALA A 57 -3.79 1.19 0.70
C ALA A 57 -2.33 1.67 0.69
N VAL A 58 -1.41 0.72 0.56
CA VAL A 58 0.00 0.98 0.26
C VAL A 58 0.30 0.40 -1.12
N VAL A 59 0.70 1.29 -2.04
CA VAL A 59 1.00 0.97 -3.44
C VAL A 59 2.32 1.61 -3.84
N PRO A 60 3.11 0.97 -4.73
CA PRO A 60 4.32 1.59 -5.26
C PRO A 60 3.96 2.74 -6.20
N VAL A 61 4.59 3.91 -6.03
CA VAL A 61 4.36 5.12 -6.86
C VAL A 61 5.58 5.57 -7.65
N GLU A 62 6.78 5.13 -7.26
CA GLU A 62 8.01 5.29 -8.03
C GLU A 62 8.95 4.10 -7.74
N ASN A 63 9.73 3.67 -8.74
CA ASN A 63 10.84 2.74 -8.56
C ASN A 63 11.98 3.11 -9.51
N SER A 64 13.19 2.59 -9.25
CA SER A 64 14.37 2.85 -10.08
C SER A 64 14.43 2.02 -11.37
N ILE A 65 13.46 1.13 -11.59
CA ILE A 65 13.36 0.21 -12.74
C ILE A 65 11.99 0.42 -13.36
N GLU A 66 11.89 1.04 -14.53
CA GLU A 66 10.62 1.34 -15.20
C GLU A 66 9.67 0.13 -15.27
N GLY A 67 8.34 0.38 -15.17
CA GLY A 67 7.33 -0.54 -15.70
C GLY A 67 6.13 -0.87 -14.80
N SER A 68 6.32 -1.20 -13.52
CA SER A 68 5.20 -1.67 -12.67
C SER A 68 4.36 -0.54 -12.05
N VAL A 69 4.89 0.68 -12.11
CA VAL A 69 4.43 1.78 -11.27
C VAL A 69 3.51 2.77 -11.98
N ALA A 70 3.60 2.89 -13.31
CA ALA A 70 2.73 3.76 -14.10
C ALA A 70 1.24 3.47 -13.85
N MET A 71 0.90 2.19 -13.65
CA MET A 71 -0.45 1.74 -13.34
C MET A 71 -1.03 2.39 -12.07
N THR A 72 -0.20 2.71 -11.07
CA THR A 72 -0.67 3.36 -9.83
C THR A 72 -1.24 4.74 -10.12
N LEU A 73 -0.54 5.55 -10.92
CA LEU A 73 -0.97 6.90 -11.26
C LEU A 73 -2.22 6.87 -12.15
N ASP A 74 -2.25 5.98 -13.15
CA ASP A 74 -3.42 5.80 -14.02
C ASP A 74 -4.67 5.40 -13.23
N ARG A 75 -4.52 4.53 -12.22
CA ARG A 75 -5.65 4.08 -11.40
C ARG A 75 -6.08 5.10 -10.36
N LEU A 76 -5.14 5.82 -9.74
CA LEU A 76 -5.47 6.93 -8.84
C LEU A 76 -6.26 8.02 -9.58
N TRP A 77 -5.91 8.31 -10.83
CA TRP A 77 -6.65 9.25 -11.67
C TRP A 77 -8.10 8.82 -11.95
N GLN A 78 -8.39 7.53 -11.98
CA GLN A 78 -9.75 7.00 -12.24
C GLN A 78 -10.62 6.93 -10.98
N LEU A 79 -10.04 7.07 -9.79
CA LEU A 79 -10.71 6.85 -8.50
C LEU A 79 -10.73 8.16 -7.69
N ASP A 80 -11.62 9.07 -8.09
CA ASP A 80 -11.70 10.46 -7.57
C ASP A 80 -11.87 10.60 -6.04
N GLN A 81 -12.31 9.53 -5.39
CA GLN A 81 -12.54 9.47 -3.94
C GLN A 81 -11.28 9.14 -3.12
N LEU A 82 -10.18 8.75 -3.77
CA LEU A 82 -8.93 8.42 -3.07
C LEU A 82 -8.07 9.67 -2.86
N GLN A 83 -7.44 9.74 -1.68
CA GLN A 83 -6.52 10.82 -1.33
C GLN A 83 -5.18 10.25 -0.88
N ILE A 84 -4.09 10.77 -1.42
CA ILE A 84 -2.75 10.42 -0.98
C ILE A 84 -2.50 11.09 0.37
N GLN A 85 -2.34 10.27 1.41
CA GLN A 85 -2.09 10.76 2.77
C GLN A 85 -0.59 10.97 3.03
N GLN A 86 0.25 10.02 2.60
CA GLN A 86 1.69 10.00 2.92
C GLN A 86 2.49 9.26 1.85
N ALA A 87 3.78 9.57 1.78
CA ALA A 87 4.77 8.83 0.99
C ALA A 87 5.86 8.27 1.91
N LEU A 88 6.40 7.09 1.56
CA LEU A 88 7.52 6.46 2.24
C LEU A 88 8.49 5.89 1.21
N VAL A 89 9.79 5.92 1.54
CA VAL A 89 10.85 5.35 0.70
C VAL A 89 11.41 4.12 1.40
N LEU A 90 11.33 2.97 0.74
CA LEU A 90 11.87 1.70 1.25
C LEU A 90 13.13 1.30 0.47
N PRO A 91 14.32 1.24 1.10
CA PRO A 91 15.52 0.73 0.44
C PRO A 91 15.39 -0.76 0.09
N ILE A 92 15.54 -1.09 -1.19
CA ILE A 92 15.46 -2.45 -1.72
C ILE A 92 16.80 -3.17 -1.50
N ARG A 93 16.77 -4.37 -0.88
CA ARG A 93 17.95 -5.19 -0.60
C ARG A 93 17.65 -6.66 -0.90
N HIS A 94 18.38 -7.24 -1.83
CA HIS A 94 18.27 -8.66 -2.15
C HIS A 94 19.28 -9.47 -1.33
N CYS A 95 18.87 -10.66 -0.87
CA CYS A 95 19.73 -11.66 -0.26
C CYS A 95 19.60 -13.00 -1.00
N LEU A 96 20.64 -13.83 -0.92
CA LEU A 96 20.69 -15.19 -1.44
C LEU A 96 20.87 -16.18 -0.28
#